data_AF-A0A1X7AHD0-F1
#
_entry.id   AF-A0A1X7AHD0-F1
#
_cell.length_a   1.000
_cell.length_b   1.000
_cell.length_c   1.000
_cell.angle_alpha   90.00
_cell.angle_beta   90.00
_cell.angle_gamma   90.00
#
_symmetry.space_group_name_H-M   'P 1'
#
loop_
_entity.id
_entity.type
_entity.pdbx_description
1 polymer ?
#
loop_
_entity_poly.entity_id
_entity_poly.type
_entity_poly.pdbx_seq_one_letter_code
_entity_poly.pdbx_strand_id
1 'polypeptide(L)'
;MNRRERQQILDGIEALYPADSADGRTAFVGQVLLNNALENTYYNWRELPVSVLRRYLAICEEYEKKSLAGEVGPNSPGNLPSYLRH
;
A
#
# COMPACT_ATOMS: atom_id res chain seq x y z
N MET A 1 18.55 7.00 12.27
CA MET A 1 17.55 6.16 11.56
C MET A 1 18.28 5.18 10.65
N ASN A 2 18.01 3.89 10.78
CA ASN A 2 18.78 2.84 10.11
C ASN A 2 18.42 2.76 8.62
N ARG A 3 19.35 3.12 7.73
CA ARG A 3 19.19 3.02 6.27
C ARG A 3 18.71 1.63 5.82
N ARG A 4 19.12 0.58 6.53
CA ARG A 4 18.71 -0.82 6.29
C ARG A 4 17.23 -1.06 6.53
N GLU A 5 16.69 -0.52 7.62
CA GLU A 5 15.27 -0.66 7.97
C GLU A 5 14.38 0.01 6.94
N ARG A 6 14.74 1.23 6.51
CA ARG A 6 14.03 1.93 5.44
C ARG A 6 14.03 1.11 4.15
N GLN A 7 15.18 0.56 3.76
CA GLN A 7 15.27 -0.23 2.53
C GLN A 7 14.38 -1.47 2.59
N GLN A 8 14.40 -2.22 3.70
CA GLN A 8 13.53 -3.38 3.88
C GLN A 8 12.04 -3.06 3.72
N ILE A 9 11.61 -1.88 4.21
CA ILE A 9 10.22 -1.45 4.07
C ILE A 9 9.89 -1.11 2.62
N LEU A 10 10.79 -0.39 1.93
CA LEU A 10 10.62 -0.06 0.52
C LEU A 10 10.54 -1.33 -0.33
N ASP A 11 11.46 -2.28 -0.12
CA ASP A 11 11.47 -3.55 -0.84
C ASP A 11 10.15 -4.32 -0.63
N GLY A 12 9.62 -4.31 0.60
CA GLY A 12 8.32 -4.92 0.90
C GLY A 12 7.15 -4.25 0.18
N ILE A 13 7.13 -2.92 0.11
CA ILE A 13 6.09 -2.18 -0.62
C ILE A 13 6.20 -2.44 -2.13
N GLU A 14 7.42 -2.42 -2.69
CA GLU A 14 7.68 -2.68 -4.10
C GLU A 14 7.30 -4.10 -4.53
N ALA A 15 7.44 -5.08 -3.63
CA ALA A 15 7.01 -6.45 -3.86
C ALA A 15 5.47 -6.64 -3.85
N LEU A 16 4.75 -5.76 -3.16
CA LEU A 16 3.31 -5.87 -2.95
C LEU A 16 2.52 -4.92 -3.86
N TYR A 17 2.35 -3.68 -3.40
CA TYR A 17 1.49 -2.69 -4.06
C TYR A 17 2.19 -1.33 -4.12
N PRO A 18 3.27 -1.16 -4.92
CA PRO A 18 3.86 0.16 -5.11
C PRO A 18 2.87 1.09 -5.83
N ALA A 19 2.66 2.29 -5.27
CA ALA A 19 1.71 3.28 -5.80
C ALA A 19 2.10 3.84 -7.19
N ASP A 20 3.35 3.64 -7.61
CA ASP A 20 3.90 4.02 -8.91
C ASP A 20 4.18 2.80 -9.82
N SER A 21 3.58 1.64 -9.53
CA SER A 21 3.73 0.44 -10.36
C SER A 21 3.42 0.71 -11.84
N ALA A 22 4.13 0.03 -12.73
CA ALA A 22 3.77 0.02 -14.16
C ALA A 22 2.48 -0.77 -14.42
N ASP A 23 2.10 -1.68 -13.52
CA ASP A 23 0.81 -2.35 -13.57
C ASP A 23 -0.29 -1.44 -13.01
N GLY A 24 -1.24 -1.05 -13.86
CA GLY A 24 -2.27 -0.07 -13.50
C GLY A 24 -3.16 -0.50 -12.34
N ARG A 25 -3.36 -1.80 -12.12
CA ARG A 25 -4.15 -2.31 -11.00
C ARG A 25 -3.33 -2.24 -9.71
N THR A 26 -2.08 -2.70 -9.74
CA THR A 26 -1.15 -2.61 -8.60
C THR A 26 -0.93 -1.16 -8.19
N ALA A 27 -0.76 -0.25 -9.16
CA ALA A 27 -0.63 1.18 -8.91
C ALA A 27 -1.88 1.77 -8.27
N PHE A 28 -3.07 1.42 -8.79
CA PHE A 28 -4.34 1.88 -8.21
C PHE A 28 -4.53 1.41 -6.77
N VAL A 29 -4.33 0.12 -6.51
CA VAL A 29 -4.41 -0.43 -5.15
C VAL A 29 -3.37 0.25 -4.26
N GLY A 30 -2.12 0.34 -4.71
CA GLY A 30 -1.04 1.01 -3.99
C GLY A 30 -1.38 2.46 -3.61
N GLN A 31 -1.94 3.24 -4.54
CA GLN A 31 -2.39 4.61 -4.26
C GLN A 31 -3.49 4.67 -3.21
N VAL A 32 -4.45 3.75 -3.22
CA VAL A 32 -5.51 3.72 -2.21
C VAL A 32 -4.96 3.36 -0.84
N LEU A 33 -4.13 2.31 -0.77
CA LEU A 33 -3.51 1.87 0.47
C LEU A 33 -2.57 2.96 1.04
N LEU A 34 -1.84 3.65 0.16
CA LEU A 34 -1.01 4.79 0.51
C LEU A 34 -1.83 5.96 1.06
N ASN A 35 -2.95 6.31 0.41
CA ASN A 35 -3.88 7.32 0.91
C ASN A 35 -4.49 6.94 2.26
N ASN A 36 -4.60 5.64 2.60
CA ASN A 36 -5.01 5.23 3.94
C ASN A 36 -3.88 5.37 4.98
N ALA A 37 -2.63 5.19 4.56
CA ALA A 37 -1.46 5.43 5.40
C ALA A 37 -1.19 6.92 5.64
N LEU A 38 -1.63 7.79 4.72
CA LEU A 38 -1.41 9.23 4.72
C LEU A 38 -2.67 10.01 5.11
N GLU A 39 -2.54 11.00 5.98
CA GLU A 39 -3.61 12.00 6.22
C GLU A 39 -3.56 13.17 5.20
N ASN A 40 -2.62 13.15 4.24
CA ASN A 40 -2.38 14.22 3.25
C ASN A 40 -1.86 13.68 1.90
N THR A 41 -2.11 14.43 0.83
CA THR A 41 -1.70 14.07 -0.54
C THR A 41 -0.20 14.29 -0.75
N TYR A 42 0.59 13.22 -0.83
CA TYR A 42 2.01 13.26 -1.19
C TYR A 42 2.26 12.54 -2.52
N TYR A 43 3.06 13.16 -3.39
CA TYR A 43 3.34 12.65 -4.74
C TYR A 43 4.43 11.57 -4.80
N ASN A 44 5.36 11.51 -3.84
CA ASN A 44 6.46 10.54 -3.85
C ASN A 44 6.51 9.72 -2.56
N TRP A 45 5.90 8.54 -2.59
CA TRP A 45 5.79 7.68 -1.42
C TRP A 45 7.15 7.16 -0.93
N ARG A 46 8.15 7.03 -1.81
CA ARG A 46 9.50 6.56 -1.45
C ARG A 46 10.24 7.53 -0.53
N GLU A 47 9.87 8.80 -0.54
CA GLU A 47 10.48 9.86 0.27
C GLU A 47 9.79 10.08 1.62
N LEU A 48 8.75 9.29 1.92
CA LEU A 48 7.99 9.43 3.15
C LEU A 48 8.81 9.04 4.40
N PRO A 49 8.44 9.58 5.57
CA PRO A 49 9.01 9.16 6.84
C PRO A 49 8.87 7.64 7.06
N VAL A 50 9.84 7.02 7.71
CA VAL A 50 9.84 5.57 8.00
C VAL A 50 8.58 5.12 8.74
N SER A 51 8.02 5.97 9.62
CA SER A 51 6.76 5.70 10.32
C SER A 51 5.58 5.54 9.36
N VAL A 52 5.50 6.37 8.32
CA VAL A 52 4.47 6.33 7.29
C VAL A 52 4.68 5.13 6.37
N LEU A 53 5.92 4.91 5.93
CA LEU A 53 6.28 3.74 5.12
C LEU A 53 5.94 2.42 5.83
N ARG A 54 6.21 2.32 7.14
CA ARG A 54 5.81 1.15 7.94
C ARG A 54 4.31 0.92 7.95
N ARG A 55 3.55 2.00 8.14
CA ARG A 55 2.08 1.93 8.16
C ARG A 55 1.54 1.50 6.79
N TYR A 56 2.12 2.04 5.72
CA TYR A 56 1.78 1.67 4.36
C TYR A 56 2.09 0.19 4.09
N LEU A 57 3.28 -0.30 4.42
CA LEU A 57 3.62 -1.72 4.29
C LEU A 57 2.66 -2.63 5.06
N ALA A 58 2.35 -2.30 6.32
CA ALA A 58 1.42 -3.09 7.13
C ALA A 58 0.02 -3.18 6.50
N ILE A 59 -0.45 -2.08 5.89
CA ILE A 59 -1.71 -2.06 5.16
C ILE A 59 -1.63 -2.93 3.89
N CYS A 60 -0.52 -2.90 3.16
CA CYS A 60 -0.28 -3.77 2.00
C CYS A 60 -0.31 -5.26 2.40
N GLU A 61 0.38 -5.64 3.48
CA GLU A 61 0.41 -7.02 3.97
C GLU A 61 -0.98 -7.48 4.44
N GLU A 62 -1.72 -6.62 5.13
CA GLU A 62 -3.08 -6.94 5.57
C GLU A 62 -4.03 -7.11 4.37
N TYR A 63 -3.93 -6.23 3.38
CA TYR A 63 -4.71 -6.32 2.15
C TYR A 63 -4.40 -7.63 1.40
N GLU A 64 -3.13 -7.98 1.24
CA GLU A 64 -2.71 -9.23 0.59
C GLU A 64 -3.28 -10.45 1.33
N LYS A 65 -3.15 -10.48 2.66
CA LYS A 65 -3.67 -11.58 3.48
C LYS A 65 -5.17 -11.76 3.33
N LYS A 66 -5.95 -10.67 3.34
CA LYS A 66 -7.41 -10.69 3.16
C LYS A 66 -7.81 -11.03 1.71
N SER A 67 -7.02 -10.60 0.73
CA SER A 67 -7.24 -10.97 -0.67
C SER A 67 -7.03 -12.47 -0.90
N LEU A 68 -5.96 -13.04 -0.34
CA LEU A 68 -5.68 -14.49 -0.38
C LEU A 68 -6.73 -15.31 0.38
N ALA A 69 -7.30 -14.75 1.46
CA ALA A 69 -8.40 -15.37 2.20
C ALA A 69 -9.75 -15.34 1.46
N GLY A 70 -9.83 -14.67 0.30
CA GLY A 70 -11.07 -14.53 -0.48
C GLY A 70 -12.04 -13.47 0.05
N GLU A 71 -11.63 -12.67 1.04
CA GLU A 71 -12.46 -11.61 1.63
C GLU A 71 -12.46 -10.34 0.76
N VAL A 72 -11.47 -10.18 -0.12
CA VAL A 72 -11.34 -9.06 -1.06
C VAL A 72 -11.16 -9.62 -2.47
N GLY A 73 -12.29 -9.76 -3.18
CA GLY A 73 -12.34 -10.42 -4.48
C GLY A 73 -11.54 -9.69 -5.57
N PRO A 74 -10.76 -10.42 -6.41
CA PRO A 74 -9.86 -9.83 -7.39
C PRO A 74 -10.53 -9.22 -8.64
N ASN A 75 -11.87 -9.15 -8.71
CA ASN A 75 -12.61 -8.73 -9.92
C ASN A 75 -13.53 -7.52 -9.72
N SER A 76 -13.47 -6.84 -8.59
CA SER A 76 -14.33 -5.67 -8.36
C SER A 76 -13.49 -4.40 -8.24
N PRO A 77 -13.34 -3.61 -9.33
CA PRO A 77 -12.66 -2.30 -9.28
C PRO A 77 -13.36 -1.26 -8.38
N GLY A 78 -14.52 -1.61 -7.78
CA GLY A 78 -15.23 -0.80 -6.80
C GLY A 78 -15.25 -1.36 -5.37
N ASN A 79 -14.57 -2.48 -5.09
CA ASN A 79 -14.60 -3.13 -3.78
C ASN A 79 -13.27 -2.94 -3.05
N LEU A 80 -12.88 -1.67 -2.91
CA LEU A 80 -12.00 -1.32 -1.81
C LEU A 80 -12.68 -1.80 -0.52
N PRO A 81 -11.95 -2.46 0.39
CA PRO A 81 -12.51 -2.86 1.67
C PRO A 81 -13.31 -1.71 2.28
N SER A 82 -14.49 -2.01 2.83
CA SER A 82 -15.42 -0.99 3.35
C SER A 82 -14.78 -0.03 4.36
N TYR A 83 -13.71 -0.45 5.04
CA TYR A 83 -12.92 0.37 5.97
C TYR A 83 -11.95 1.36 5.28
N LEU A 84 -11.73 1.23 3.97
CA LEU A 84 -10.99 2.19 3.13
C LEU A 84 -11.90 3.18 2.41
N ARG A 85 -13.23 3.00 2.53
CA ARG A 85 -14.27 3.87 1.96
C ARG A 85 -14.61 4.96 2.99
N HIS A 86 -13.75 5.95 3.16
CA HIS A 86 -14.04 7.16 3.95
C HIS A 86 -14.38 8.34 3.04
#